data_AF-A0A537BRG4-F1
#
_entry.id   AF-A0A537BRG4-F1
#
_cell.length_a   1.000
_cell.length_b   1.000
_cell.length_c   1.000
_cell.angle_alpha   90.00
_cell.angle_beta   90.00
_cell.angle_gamma   90.00
#
_symmetry.space_group_name_H-M   'P 1'
#
loop_
_entity.id
_entity.type
_entity.pdbx_description
1 polymer ?
#
loop_
_entity_poly.entity_id
_entity_poly.type
_entity_poly.pdbx_seq_one_letter_code
_entity_poly.pdbx_strand_id
1 'polypeptide(L)'
;MIENWVDFVFNVIGGATAFLCLFDGTRRLCAYGVHRKAVLMTVLAAGICALYGGFAYWKYSDLKATLSMNQRKAAAAPLVANWARLSPEKREVLNVARARRTFMESGTLASYVDRAGETRTLALTQEDLLRRERLVAYYARAEYSARGSLAESLLWLIIAVIAVLFGILMSLEKAPAGPTREAGDA
;
A
#
# COMPACT_ATOMS: atom_id res chain seq x y z
N MET A 1 1.51 -20.22 7.02
CA MET A 1 0.59 -20.55 5.91
C MET A 1 -0.88 -20.60 6.34
N ILE A 2 -1.19 -20.99 7.59
CA ILE A 2 -2.54 -20.98 8.16
C ILE A 2 -3.04 -19.54 8.48
N GLU A 3 -2.16 -18.63 8.90
CA GLU A 3 -2.53 -17.23 9.19
C GLU A 3 -3.14 -16.49 7.98
N ASN A 4 -2.65 -16.75 6.76
CA ASN A 4 -3.22 -16.15 5.54
C ASN A 4 -4.63 -16.65 5.20
N TRP A 5 -5.02 -17.84 5.68
CA TRP A 5 -6.34 -18.41 5.35
C TRP A 5 -7.46 -17.76 6.15
N VAL A 6 -7.20 -17.44 7.42
CA VAL A 6 -8.17 -16.77 8.28
C VAL A 6 -8.47 -15.37 7.74
N ASP A 7 -7.42 -14.61 7.43
CA ASP A 7 -7.54 -13.28 6.82
C ASP A 7 -8.25 -13.34 5.46
N PHE A 8 -7.94 -14.33 4.63
CA PHE A 8 -8.61 -14.53 3.35
C PHE A 8 -10.11 -14.81 3.53
N VAL A 9 -10.49 -15.71 4.42
CA VAL A 9 -11.90 -16.06 4.67
C VAL A 9 -12.67 -14.85 5.20
N PHE A 10 -12.11 -14.09 6.15
CA PHE A 10 -12.74 -12.88 6.65
C PHE A 10 -12.88 -11.80 5.58
N ASN A 11 -11.85 -11.60 4.74
CA ASN A 11 -11.93 -10.64 3.63
C ASN A 11 -12.98 -11.05 2.59
N VAL A 12 -13.08 -12.34 2.25
CA VAL A 12 -14.06 -12.83 1.27
C VAL A 12 -15.48 -12.75 1.82
N ILE A 13 -15.72 -13.29 3.03
CA ILE A 13 -17.06 -13.28 3.64
C ILE A 13 -17.48 -11.84 3.96
N GLY A 14 -16.57 -11.06 4.54
CA GLY A 14 -16.80 -9.65 4.85
C GLY A 14 -17.05 -8.83 3.59
N GLY A 15 -16.26 -9.04 2.53
CA GLY A 15 -16.43 -8.39 1.24
C GLY A 15 -17.74 -8.74 0.55
N ALA A 16 -18.11 -10.02 0.52
CA ALA A 16 -19.39 -10.46 -0.04
C ALA A 16 -20.58 -9.90 0.75
N THR A 17 -20.50 -9.90 2.08
CA THR A 17 -21.55 -9.35 2.95
C THR A 17 -21.68 -7.84 2.76
N ALA A 18 -20.56 -7.11 2.72
CA ALA A 18 -20.56 -5.68 2.45
C ALA A 18 -21.15 -5.38 1.07
N PHE A 19 -20.76 -6.13 0.03
CA PHE A 19 -21.31 -6.00 -1.32
C PHE A 19 -22.83 -6.17 -1.33
N LEU A 20 -23.35 -7.27 -0.77
CA LEU A 20 -24.78 -7.55 -0.75
C LEU A 20 -25.57 -6.50 0.05
N CYS A 21 -25.05 -6.07 1.20
CA CYS A 21 -25.68 -5.04 2.02
C CYS A 21 -25.70 -3.68 1.33
N LEU A 22 -24.63 -3.33 0.62
CA LEU A 22 -24.52 -2.07 -0.11
C LEU A 22 -25.43 -2.08 -1.33
N PHE A 23 -25.44 -3.18 -2.10
CA PHE A 23 -26.36 -3.40 -3.20
C PHE A 23 -27.83 -3.31 -2.78
N ASP A 24 -28.28 -4.14 -1.82
CA ASP A 24 -29.69 -4.18 -1.42
C ASP A 24 -30.09 -2.91 -0.66
N GLY A 25 -29.17 -2.34 0.12
CA GLY A 25 -29.36 -1.05 0.78
C GLY A 25 -29.61 0.08 -0.23
N THR A 26 -28.73 0.24 -1.22
CA THR A 26 -28.88 1.23 -2.29
C THR A 26 -30.13 0.98 -3.13
N ARG A 27 -30.40 -0.28 -3.52
CA ARG A 27 -31.62 -0.64 -4.27
C ARG A 27 -32.89 -0.24 -3.53
N ARG A 28 -32.99 -0.53 -2.24
CA ARG A 28 -34.16 -0.17 -1.42
C ARG A 28 -34.31 1.32 -1.23
N LEU A 29 -33.21 2.04 -1.03
CA LEU A 29 -33.22 3.50 -0.92
C LEU A 29 -33.75 4.17 -2.19
N CYS A 30 -33.32 3.67 -3.36
CA CYS A 30 -33.76 4.21 -4.65
C CYS A 30 -35.19 3.78 -5.03
N ALA A 31 -35.59 2.54 -4.75
CA ALA A 31 -36.90 2.01 -5.15
C ALA A 31 -38.05 2.44 -4.22
N TYR A 32 -37.81 2.52 -2.90
CA TYR A 32 -38.86 2.71 -1.89
C TYR A 32 -38.68 4.00 -1.06
N GLY A 33 -37.56 4.69 -1.23
CA GLY A 33 -37.23 5.91 -0.50
C GLY A 33 -36.45 5.68 0.80
N VAL A 34 -36.32 6.74 1.60
CA VAL A 34 -35.44 6.75 2.78
C VAL A 34 -36.09 6.01 3.95
N HIS A 35 -35.65 4.77 4.18
CA HIS A 35 -36.06 3.97 5.33
C HIS A 35 -34.87 3.69 6.26
N ARG A 36 -35.06 3.82 7.58
CA ARG A 36 -34.00 3.68 8.60
C ARG A 36 -33.15 2.41 8.43
N LYS A 37 -33.77 1.27 8.10
CA LYS A 37 -33.07 -0.01 7.90
C LYS A 37 -32.18 0.01 6.66
N ALA A 38 -32.67 0.55 5.53
CA ALA A 38 -31.91 0.62 4.28
C ALA A 38 -30.74 1.61 4.39
N VAL A 39 -30.96 2.75 5.06
CA VAL A 39 -29.90 3.70 5.39
C VAL A 39 -28.84 3.04 6.25
N LEU A 40 -29.23 2.37 7.35
CA LEU A 40 -28.29 1.73 8.26
C LEU A 40 -27.44 0.65 7.56
N MET A 41 -28.07 -0.22 6.76
CA MET A 41 -27.34 -1.23 5.98
C MET A 41 -26.34 -0.61 5.02
N THR A 42 -26.75 0.42 4.27
CA THR A 42 -25.89 1.10 3.30
C THR A 42 -24.72 1.79 3.98
N VAL A 43 -24.97 2.51 5.07
CA VAL A 43 -23.92 3.24 5.83
C VAL A 43 -22.94 2.27 6.48
N LEU A 44 -23.41 1.19 7.10
CA LEU A 44 -22.52 0.19 7.70
C LEU A 44 -21.65 -0.49 6.63
N ALA A 45 -22.25 -0.91 5.52
CA ALA A 45 -21.51 -1.53 4.43
C ALA A 45 -20.49 -0.56 3.81
N ALA A 46 -20.86 0.70 3.60
CA ALA A 46 -19.96 1.73 3.08
C ALA A 46 -18.81 2.00 4.06
N GLY A 47 -19.11 2.02 5.36
CA GLY A 47 -18.11 2.11 6.43
C GLY A 47 -17.11 0.95 6.40
N ILE A 48 -17.57 -0.29 6.21
CA ILE A 48 -16.69 -1.45 6.08
C ILE A 48 -15.76 -1.30 4.87
N CYS A 49 -16.31 -0.98 3.69
CA CYS A 49 -15.51 -0.77 2.48
C CYS A 49 -14.48 0.36 2.67
N ALA A 50 -14.88 1.48 3.29
CA ALA A 50 -14.00 2.60 3.57
C ALA A 50 -12.89 2.26 4.57
N LEU A 51 -13.20 1.51 5.62
CA LEU A 51 -12.23 1.10 6.63
C LEU A 51 -11.21 0.12 6.06
N TYR A 52 -11.65 -0.93 5.36
CA TYR A 52 -10.73 -1.91 4.76
C TYR A 52 -9.94 -1.30 3.61
N GLY A 53 -10.59 -0.59 2.69
CA GLY A 53 -9.93 0.09 1.58
C GLY A 53 -8.97 1.19 2.05
N GLY A 54 -9.35 1.93 3.10
CA GLY A 54 -8.53 2.96 3.73
C GLY A 54 -7.34 2.39 4.49
N PHE A 55 -7.51 1.29 5.22
CA PHE A 55 -6.42 0.59 5.90
C PHE A 55 -5.39 0.02 4.91
N ALA A 56 -5.86 -0.59 3.82
CA ALA A 56 -4.99 -1.06 2.73
C ALA A 56 -4.23 0.10 2.08
N TYR A 57 -4.90 1.24 1.85
CA TYR A 57 -4.23 2.44 1.35
C TYR A 57 -3.20 3.00 2.34
N TRP A 58 -3.53 3.02 3.62
CA TRP A 58 -2.62 3.47 4.68
C TRP A 58 -1.36 2.61 4.69
N LYS A 59 -1.48 1.27 4.65
CA LYS A 59 -0.34 0.35 4.50
C LYS A 59 0.52 0.67 3.28
N TYR A 60 -0.10 0.88 2.12
CA TYR A 60 0.61 1.29 0.91
C TYR A 60 1.36 2.61 1.11
N SER A 61 0.70 3.62 1.69
CA SER A 61 1.28 4.95 1.90
C SER A 61 2.47 4.92 2.86
N ASP A 62 2.38 4.11 3.93
CA ASP A 62 3.43 3.94 4.93
C ASP A 62 4.66 3.21 4.35
N LEU A 63 4.42 2.11 3.62
CA LEU A 63 5.48 1.39 2.91
C LEU A 63 6.16 2.29 1.88
N LYS A 64 5.39 3.05 1.09
CA LYS A 64 5.94 3.97 0.09
C LYS A 64 6.72 5.12 0.73
N ALA A 65 6.23 5.67 1.85
CA ALA A 65 6.93 6.69 2.61
C ALA A 65 8.28 6.15 3.11
N THR A 66 8.29 4.97 3.73
CA THR A 66 9.51 4.31 4.22
C THR A 66 10.51 4.03 3.09
N LEU A 67 10.05 3.53 1.94
CA LEU A 67 10.87 3.32 0.76
C LEU A 67 11.50 4.63 0.26
N SER A 68 10.69 5.68 0.12
CA SER A 68 11.16 6.97 -0.38
C SER A 68 12.12 7.69 0.59
N MET A 69 11.91 7.57 1.90
CA MET A 69 12.82 8.11 2.91
C MET A 69 14.18 7.42 2.87
N ASN A 70 14.20 6.09 2.71
CA ASN A 70 15.44 5.34 2.64
C ASN A 70 16.21 5.62 1.33
N GLN A 71 15.50 5.78 0.21
CA GLN A 71 16.09 6.21 -1.06
C GLN A 71 16.64 7.66 -0.99
N ARG A 72 15.94 8.58 -0.33
CA ARG A 72 16.42 9.97 -0.14
C ARG A 72 17.63 10.05 0.79
N LYS A 73 17.64 9.28 1.89
CA LYS A 73 18.79 9.21 2.82
C LYS A 73 20.04 8.66 2.14
N ALA A 74 19.89 7.76 1.17
CA ALA A 74 20.98 7.27 0.34
C ALA A 74 21.61 8.42 -0.49
N ALA A 75 20.80 9.15 -1.25
CA ALA A 75 21.27 10.24 -2.11
C ALA A 75 21.87 11.44 -1.35
N ALA A 76 21.43 11.71 -0.11
CA ALA A 76 21.77 12.92 0.63
C ALA A 76 23.01 12.81 1.55
N ALA A 77 23.85 11.78 1.44
CA ALA A 77 25.03 11.64 2.29
C ALA A 77 25.98 12.85 2.11
N PRO A 78 26.12 13.74 3.11
CA PRO A 78 26.88 14.97 2.93
C PRO A 78 28.37 14.68 2.80
N LEU A 79 29.06 15.41 1.93
CA LEU A 79 30.52 15.55 1.98
C LEU A 79 30.87 16.06 3.39
N VAL A 80 31.78 15.38 4.09
CA VAL A 80 32.16 15.76 5.45
C VAL A 80 32.65 17.21 5.45
N ALA A 81 31.87 18.12 6.04
CA ALA A 81 32.30 19.49 6.29
C ALA A 81 33.60 19.40 7.11
N ASN A 82 34.70 19.95 6.60
CA ASN A 82 36.09 19.82 7.09
C ASN A 82 36.95 18.71 6.48
N TRP A 83 36.70 18.34 5.22
CA TRP A 83 37.54 17.38 4.50
C TRP A 83 39.04 17.70 4.55
N ALA A 84 39.38 18.99 4.39
CA ALA A 84 40.74 19.50 4.40
C ALA A 84 41.44 19.44 5.78
N ARG A 85 40.72 19.26 6.89
CA ARG A 85 41.28 19.22 8.25
C ARG A 85 41.49 17.81 8.80
N LEU A 86 41.05 16.78 8.08
CA LEU A 86 41.20 15.39 8.49
C LEU A 86 42.60 14.86 8.19
N SER A 87 43.14 14.02 9.08
CA SER A 87 44.40 13.31 8.85
C SER A 87 44.27 12.33 7.67
N PRO A 88 45.35 12.02 6.94
CA PRO A 88 45.31 11.12 5.78
C PRO A 88 44.65 9.77 6.09
N GLU A 89 44.93 9.20 7.26
CA GLU A 89 44.32 7.94 7.70
C GLU A 89 42.80 8.06 7.90
N LYS A 90 42.34 9.12 8.55
CA LYS A 90 40.91 9.38 8.74
C LYS A 90 40.21 9.64 7.40
N ARG A 91 40.92 10.23 6.44
CA ARG A 91 40.40 10.44 5.07
C ARG A 91 40.21 9.13 4.34
N GLU A 92 41.19 8.24 4.38
CA GLU A 92 41.06 6.92 3.75
C GLU A 92 39.85 6.17 4.32
N VAL A 93 39.72 6.08 5.65
CA VAL A 93 38.60 5.36 6.29
C VAL A 93 37.24 5.88 5.83
N LEU A 94 37.08 7.21 5.77
CA LEU A 94 35.85 7.86 5.32
C LEU A 94 35.62 7.67 3.81
N ASN A 95 36.68 7.70 2.98
CA ASN A 95 36.58 7.43 1.55
C ASN A 95 36.18 5.97 1.26
N VAL A 96 36.75 5.01 2.00
CA VAL A 96 36.39 3.59 1.92
C VAL A 96 34.96 3.37 2.37
N ALA A 97 34.55 3.99 3.48
CA ALA A 97 33.16 3.92 3.97
C ALA A 97 32.17 4.49 2.93
N ARG A 98 32.54 5.60 2.27
CA ARG A 98 31.74 6.20 1.18
C ARG A 98 31.66 5.27 -0.03
N ALA A 99 32.78 4.67 -0.44
CA ALA A 99 32.80 3.75 -1.57
C ALA A 99 31.95 2.50 -1.29
N ARG A 100 32.05 1.92 -0.08
CA ARG A 100 31.19 0.80 0.36
C ARG A 100 29.72 1.19 0.34
N ARG A 101 29.39 2.37 0.86
CA ARG A 101 28.02 2.88 0.86
C ARG A 101 27.48 3.04 -0.56
N THR A 102 28.29 3.58 -1.47
CA THR A 102 27.93 3.71 -2.89
C THR A 102 27.61 2.34 -3.48
N PHE A 103 28.46 1.34 -3.25
CA PHE A 103 28.19 -0.03 -3.68
C PHE A 103 26.89 -0.59 -3.10
N MET A 104 26.62 -0.36 -1.82
CA MET A 104 25.40 -0.81 -1.16
C MET A 104 24.13 -0.18 -1.75
N GLU A 105 24.21 1.06 -2.24
CA GLU A 105 23.07 1.82 -2.76
C GLU A 105 22.86 1.61 -4.27
N SER A 106 23.90 1.73 -5.09
CA SER A 106 23.83 1.65 -6.56
C SER A 106 24.25 0.28 -7.11
N GLY A 107 24.98 -0.52 -6.33
CA GLY A 107 25.68 -1.71 -6.84
C GLY A 107 26.90 -1.41 -7.69
N THR A 108 27.32 -0.14 -7.80
CA THR A 108 28.50 0.23 -8.57
C THR A 108 29.74 0.19 -7.70
N LEU A 109 30.82 -0.38 -8.23
CA LEU A 109 32.14 -0.34 -7.61
C LEU A 109 32.65 1.10 -7.67
N ALA A 110 32.72 1.76 -6.51
CA ALA A 110 33.29 3.08 -6.38
C ALA A 110 34.80 2.99 -6.09
N SER A 111 35.53 3.99 -6.58
CA SER A 111 36.93 4.21 -6.22
C SER A 111 37.04 5.11 -4.99
N TYR A 112 38.13 4.94 -4.24
CA TYR A 112 38.46 5.73 -3.06
C TYR A 112 39.90 6.23 -3.15
N VAL A 113 40.21 7.34 -2.46
CA VAL A 113 41.57 7.88 -2.39
C VAL A 113 42.26 7.38 -1.12
N ASP A 114 43.39 6.71 -1.30
CA ASP A 114 44.25 6.15 -0.25
C ASP A 114 45.05 7.26 0.46
N ARG A 115 45.71 6.95 1.59
CA ARG A 115 46.61 7.81 2.36
C ARG A 115 47.71 8.42 1.52
N ALA A 116 48.17 7.69 0.50
CA ALA A 116 49.19 8.13 -0.46
C ALA A 116 48.64 9.10 -1.53
N GLY A 117 47.33 9.36 -1.56
CA GLY A 117 46.69 10.17 -2.61
C GLY A 117 46.36 9.39 -3.88
N GLU A 118 46.64 8.08 -3.93
CA GLU A 118 46.32 7.23 -5.06
C GLU A 118 44.84 6.86 -5.08
N THR A 119 44.26 6.77 -6.29
CA THR A 119 42.89 6.32 -6.47
C THR A 119 42.87 4.80 -6.60
N ARG A 120 42.21 4.11 -5.67
CA ARG A 120 42.07 2.65 -5.66
C ARG A 120 40.61 2.24 -5.80
N THR A 121 40.36 1.13 -6.49
CA THR A 121 39.04 0.51 -6.54
C THR A 121 38.77 -0.24 -5.24
N LEU A 122 37.57 -0.09 -4.69
CA LEU A 122 37.17 -0.80 -3.48
C LEU A 122 37.21 -2.32 -3.69
N ALA A 123 37.96 -3.04 -2.85
CA ALA A 123 37.87 -4.48 -2.74
C ALA A 123 36.68 -4.85 -1.86
N LEU A 124 35.67 -5.49 -2.45
CA LEU A 124 34.46 -5.92 -1.74
C LEU A 124 34.72 -7.20 -0.95
N THR A 125 34.13 -7.27 0.24
CA THR A 125 34.11 -8.51 1.04
C THR A 125 32.84 -9.31 0.73
N GLN A 126 32.85 -10.62 1.05
CA GLN A 126 31.66 -11.47 0.93
C GLN A 126 30.51 -10.94 1.82
N GLU A 127 30.82 -10.34 2.96
CA GLU A 127 29.82 -9.72 3.83
C GLU A 127 29.14 -8.51 3.16
N ASP A 128 29.90 -7.69 2.42
CA ASP A 128 29.35 -6.54 1.70
C ASP A 128 28.34 -6.99 0.62
N LEU A 129 28.65 -8.09 -0.07
CA LEU A 129 27.72 -8.70 -1.05
C LEU A 129 26.44 -9.20 -0.37
N LEU A 130 26.56 -9.99 0.69
CA LEU A 130 25.40 -10.52 1.42
C LEU A 130 24.53 -9.41 2.02
N ARG A 131 25.14 -8.34 2.54
CA ARG A 131 24.38 -7.20 3.05
C ARG A 131 23.61 -6.51 1.94
N ARG A 132 24.22 -6.32 0.76
CA ARG A 132 23.54 -5.72 -0.40
C ARG A 132 22.38 -6.59 -0.86
N GLU A 133 22.58 -7.89 -1.00
CA GLU A 133 21.51 -8.82 -1.40
C GLU A 133 20.31 -8.77 -0.43
N ARG A 134 20.57 -8.71 0.87
CA ARG A 134 19.52 -8.53 1.88
C ARG A 134 18.77 -7.21 1.71
N LEU A 135 19.48 -6.11 1.44
CA LEU A 135 18.85 -4.81 1.17
C LEU A 135 17.99 -4.85 -0.09
N VAL A 136 18.51 -5.41 -1.19
CA VAL A 136 17.77 -5.53 -2.45
C VAL A 136 16.53 -6.41 -2.25
N ALA A 137 16.67 -7.56 -1.58
CA ALA A 137 15.55 -8.44 -1.27
C ALA A 137 14.50 -7.76 -0.37
N TYR A 138 14.93 -6.97 0.61
CA TYR A 138 14.05 -6.18 1.46
C TYR A 138 13.26 -5.16 0.64
N TYR A 139 13.93 -4.36 -0.19
CA TYR A 139 13.28 -3.34 -1.02
C TYR A 139 12.30 -3.97 -2.03
N ALA A 140 12.69 -5.08 -2.67
CA ALA A 140 11.81 -5.80 -3.59
C ALA A 140 10.55 -6.32 -2.90
N ARG A 141 10.69 -6.92 -1.70
CA ARG A 141 9.54 -7.40 -0.92
C ARG A 141 8.62 -6.25 -0.46
N ALA A 142 9.22 -5.15 0.01
CA ALA A 142 8.46 -3.98 0.44
C ALA A 142 7.69 -3.33 -0.72
N GLU A 143 8.31 -3.23 -1.91
CA GLU A 143 7.63 -2.72 -3.11
C GLU A 143 6.50 -3.65 -3.57
N TYR A 144 6.73 -4.96 -3.58
CA TYR A 144 5.70 -5.94 -3.90
C TYR A 144 4.51 -5.84 -2.94
N SER A 145 4.77 -5.76 -1.63
CA SER A 145 3.74 -5.58 -0.59
C SER A 145 2.97 -4.27 -0.75
N ALA A 146 3.67 -3.18 -1.07
CA ALA A 146 3.05 -1.89 -1.33
C ALA A 146 2.09 -1.95 -2.53
N ARG A 147 2.51 -2.57 -3.64
CA ARG A 147 1.64 -2.78 -4.82
C ARG A 147 0.42 -3.64 -4.50
N GLY A 148 0.60 -4.71 -3.73
CA GLY A 148 -0.50 -5.55 -3.26
C GLY A 148 -1.52 -4.77 -2.42
N SER A 149 -1.04 -3.95 -1.48
CA SER A 149 -1.90 -3.13 -0.62
C SER A 149 -2.67 -2.06 -1.41
N LEU A 150 -2.05 -1.47 -2.44
CA LEU A 150 -2.73 -0.56 -3.35
C LEU A 150 -3.82 -1.27 -4.16
N ALA A 151 -3.53 -2.46 -4.70
CA ALA A 151 -4.49 -3.25 -5.45
C ALA A 151 -5.71 -3.63 -4.58
N GLU A 152 -5.48 -4.03 -3.33
CA GLU A 152 -6.54 -4.32 -2.37
C GLU A 152 -7.40 -3.10 -2.08
N SER A 153 -6.78 -1.94 -1.85
CA SER A 153 -7.51 -0.68 -1.64
C SER A 153 -8.41 -0.31 -2.83
N LEU A 154 -7.87 -0.41 -4.05
CA LEU A 154 -8.63 -0.18 -5.27
C LEU A 154 -9.76 -1.18 -5.46
N LEU A 155 -9.54 -2.45 -5.10
CA LEU A 155 -10.56 -3.49 -5.20
C LEU A 155 -11.76 -3.17 -4.30
N TRP A 156 -11.53 -2.78 -3.04
CA TRP A 156 -12.61 -2.37 -2.12
C TRP A 156 -13.42 -1.19 -2.67
N LEU A 157 -12.75 -0.20 -3.28
CA LEU A 157 -13.40 0.94 -3.91
C LEU A 157 -14.23 0.51 -5.13
N ILE A 158 -13.67 -0.31 -6.01
CA ILE A 158 -14.35 -0.82 -7.21
C ILE A 158 -15.59 -1.64 -6.81
N ILE A 159 -15.46 -2.55 -5.86
CA ILE A 159 -16.57 -3.38 -5.37
C ILE A 159 -17.69 -2.50 -4.80
N ALA A 160 -17.36 -1.49 -3.99
CA ALA A 160 -18.34 -0.56 -3.45
C ALA A 160 -19.07 0.22 -4.56
N VAL A 161 -18.33 0.78 -5.52
CA VAL A 161 -18.92 1.50 -6.66
C VAL A 161 -19.84 0.59 -7.48
N ILE A 162 -19.39 -0.62 -7.79
CA ILE A 162 -20.18 -1.61 -8.55
C ILE A 162 -21.47 -1.96 -7.79
N ALA A 163 -21.40 -2.20 -6.48
CA ALA A 163 -22.58 -2.50 -5.66
C ALA A 163 -23.60 -1.37 -5.68
N VAL A 164 -23.16 -0.11 -5.53
CA VAL A 164 -24.04 1.07 -5.63
C VAL A 164 -24.69 1.12 -7.02
N LEU A 165 -23.89 1.02 -8.08
CA LEU A 165 -24.38 1.13 -9.46
C LEU A 165 -25.42 0.05 -9.77
N PHE A 166 -25.16 -1.20 -9.40
CA PHE A 166 -26.14 -2.28 -9.56
C PHE A 166 -27.40 -2.04 -8.72
N GLY A 167 -27.26 -1.55 -7.48
CA GLY A 167 -28.41 -1.23 -6.63
C GLY A 167 -29.30 -0.17 -7.27
N ILE A 168 -28.70 0.88 -7.82
CA ILE A 168 -29.42 1.94 -8.56
C ILE A 168 -30.06 1.36 -9.82
N LEU A 169 -29.31 0.64 -10.67
CA LEU A 169 -29.82 0.13 -11.94
C LEU A 169 -31.03 -0.79 -11.73
N MET A 170 -30.94 -1.72 -10.78
CA MET A 170 -32.03 -2.65 -10.44
C MET A 170 -33.20 -1.98 -9.72
N SER A 171 -33.04 -0.75 -9.23
CA SER A 171 -34.17 0.03 -8.68
C SER A 171 -35.01 0.72 -9.77
N LEU A 172 -34.44 0.93 -10.96
CA LEU A 172 -35.11 1.52 -12.12
C LEU A 172 -36.00 0.49 -12.84
N GLU A 173 -35.68 -0.80 -12.70
CA GLU A 173 -36.57 -1.88 -13.09
C GLU A 173 -37.80 -1.84 -12.17
N LYS A 174 -38.89 -1.24 -12.69
CA LYS A 174 -40.19 -1.12 -12.01
C LYS A 174 -40.53 -2.41 -11.25
N ALA A 175 -40.61 -2.33 -9.93
CA ALA A 175 -41.30 -3.35 -9.15
C ALA A 175 -42.76 -3.45 -9.68
N PRO A 176 -43.32 -4.66 -9.87
CA PRO A 176 -44.71 -4.80 -10.28
C PRO A 176 -45.57 -4.06 -9.27
N ALA A 177 -46.53 -3.28 -9.76
CA ALA A 177 -47.50 -2.59 -8.93
C ALA A 177 -48.09 -3.60 -7.95
N GLY A 178 -47.78 -3.46 -6.66
CA GLY A 178 -48.46 -4.22 -5.62
C GLY A 178 -49.96 -4.00 -5.78
N PRO A 179 -50.80 -5.04 -5.56
CA PRO A 179 -52.21 -4.95 -5.87
C PRO A 179 -52.78 -3.72 -5.19
N THR A 180 -53.41 -2.88 -6.01
CA THR A 180 -54.30 -1.80 -5.60
C THR A 180 -55.10 -2.32 -4.42
N ARG A 181 -54.87 -1.78 -3.22
CA ARG A 181 -55.81 -1.97 -2.12
C ARG A 181 -57.10 -1.36 -2.62
N GLU A 182 -58.01 -2.19 -3.09
CA GLU A 182 -59.37 -1.78 -3.40
C GLU A 182 -59.93 -1.12 -2.14
N ALA A 183 -60.41 0.10 -2.31
CA ALA A 183 -61.25 0.73 -1.33
C ALA A 183 -62.59 -0.01 -1.35
N GLY A 184 -62.86 -0.82 -0.34
CA GLY A 184 -64.14 -1.53 -0.23
C GLY A 184 -64.23 -2.47 0.98
N ASP A 185 -65.21 -2.15 1.83
CA ASP A 185 -66.00 -3.04 2.71
C ASP A 185 -65.40 -3.54 4.03
N ALA A 186 -65.62 -2.75 5.10
CA ALA A 186 -66.53 -3.08 6.21
C ALA A 186 -66.65 -1.90 7.21
#